data_AF-A0A9X7A5I9-F1
#
_entry.id   AF-A0A9X7A5I9-F1
#
_cell.length_a   1.000
_cell.length_b   1.000
_cell.length_c   1.000
_cell.angle_alpha   90.00
_cell.angle_beta   90.00
_cell.angle_gamma   90.00
#
_symmetry.space_group_name_H-M   'P 1'
#
loop_
_entity.id
_entity.type
_entity.pdbx_description
1 polymer ?
#
loop_
_entity_poly.entity_id
_entity_poly.type
_entity_poly.pdbx_seq_one_letter_code
_entity_poly.pdbx_strand_id
1 'polypeptide(L)' 'MTNKVKIKDIIEEMEMQIDGYRSFIKIRTGEVFSVAEDDLIDAEDEKTMDDLQDWQIENLEIANEIVENF' A
#
# COMPACT_ATOMS: atom_id res chain seq x y z
N MET A 1 24.74 -9.86 -19.55
CA MET A 1 24.71 -8.58 -18.79
C MET A 1 23.55 -8.66 -17.81
N THR A 2 23.80 -8.42 -16.53
CA THR A 2 22.76 -8.37 -15.50
C THR A 2 22.47 -6.90 -15.24
N ASN A 3 21.34 -6.39 -15.76
CA ASN A 3 20.91 -5.03 -15.45
C ASN A 3 20.34 -5.02 -14.03
N LYS A 4 20.97 -4.28 -13.13
CA LYS A 4 20.44 -4.03 -11.79
C LYS A 4 19.50 -2.85 -11.89
N VAL A 5 18.21 -3.10 -11.64
CA VAL A 5 17.19 -2.06 -11.56
C VAL A 5 16.89 -1.81 -10.08
N LYS A 6 16.67 -0.56 -9.69
CA LYS A 6 16.17 -0.28 -8.34
C LYS A 6 14.69 -0.65 -8.32
N ILE A 7 14.29 -1.47 -7.36
CA ILE A 7 12.89 -1.85 -7.17
C ILE A 7 12.02 -0.59 -7.01
N LYS A 8 12.54 0.44 -6.34
CA LYS A 8 11.89 1.74 -6.21
C LYS A 8 11.50 2.34 -7.57
N ASP A 9 12.41 2.38 -8.53
CA ASP A 9 12.14 2.95 -9.86
C ASP A 9 11.06 2.16 -10.61
N ILE A 10 10.90 0.85 -10.35
CA ILE A 10 9.84 0.02 -10.92
C ILE A 10 8.49 0.33 -10.26
N ILE A 11 8.49 0.45 -8.93
CA ILE A 11 7.28 0.75 -8.14
C ILE A 11 6.73 2.13 -8.51
N GLU A 12 7.58 3.16 -8.59
CA GLU A 12 7.17 4.52 -8.96
C GLU A 12 6.51 4.56 -10.36
N GLU A 13 7.06 3.84 -11.34
CA GLU A 13 6.45 3.74 -12.68
C GLU A 13 5.13 2.95 -12.69
N MET A 14 4.95 2.01 -11.76
CA MET A 14 3.68 1.29 -11.58
C MET A 14 2.61 2.18 -10.93
N GLU A 15 2.96 2.99 -9.94
CA GLU A 15 2.07 3.96 -9.29
C GLU A 15 1.54 5.00 -10.28
N MET A 16 2.38 5.49 -11.20
CA MET A 16 1.95 6.45 -12.23
C MET A 16 0.76 6.00 -13.08
N GLN A 17 0.44 4.70 -13.10
CA GLN A 17 -0.68 4.16 -13.87
C GLN A 17 -2.03 4.24 -13.15
N ILE A 18 -2.04 4.48 -11.84
CA ILE A 18 -3.27 4.45 -11.02
C ILE A 18 -3.26 5.61 -10.03
N ASP A 19 -4.01 6.68 -10.36
CA ASP A 19 -4.12 7.88 -9.54
C ASP A 19 -4.74 7.59 -8.16
N GLY A 20 -4.21 8.22 -7.11
CA GLY A 20 -4.66 8.02 -5.73
C GLY A 20 -4.28 6.68 -5.11
N TYR A 21 -3.33 5.93 -5.68
CA TYR A 21 -2.80 4.69 -5.10
C TYR A 21 -1.30 4.78 -4.87
N ARG A 22 -0.83 4.10 -3.82
CA ARG A 22 0.59 3.85 -3.54
C ARG A 22 0.89 2.38 -3.56
N SER A 23 2.06 2.02 -4.07
CA SER A 23 2.53 0.65 -4.20
C SER A 23 3.65 0.38 -3.19
N PHE A 24 3.53 -0.77 -2.54
CA PHE A 24 4.44 -1.21 -1.48
C PHE A 24 5.01 -2.58 -1.82
N ILE A 25 6.17 -2.90 -1.23
CA ILE A 25 6.80 -4.21 -1.35
C ILE A 25 7.06 -4.82 0.02
N LYS A 26 6.54 -6.03 0.25
CA LYS A 26 6.91 -6.83 1.44
C LYS A 26 8.33 -7.34 1.25
N ILE A 27 9.30 -6.72 1.93
CA ILE A 27 10.75 -7.01 1.76
C ILE A 27 11.08 -8.51 1.92
N ARG A 28 10.36 -9.22 2.80
CA ARG A 28 10.60 -10.65 3.07
C ARG A 28 10.11 -11.57 1.94
N THR A 29 9.01 -11.25 1.29
CA THR A 29 8.38 -12.11 0.26
C THR A 29 8.62 -11.61 -1.16
N GLY A 30 8.95 -10.34 -1.33
CA GLY A 30 9.03 -9.67 -2.63
C GLY A 30 7.66 -9.37 -3.25
N GLU A 31 6.57 -9.57 -2.51
CA GLU A 31 5.21 -9.30 -2.95
C GLU A 31 4.98 -7.79 -3.09
N VAL A 32 4.46 -7.37 -4.24
CA VAL A 32 4.08 -5.99 -4.55
C VAL A 32 2.56 -5.86 -4.49
N PHE A 33 2.08 -4.85 -3.78
CA PHE A 33 0.66 -4.59 -3.61
C PHE A 33 0.42 -3.08 -3.62
N SER A 34 -0.80 -2.66 -3.96
CA SER A 34 -1.20 -1.25 -4.00
C SER A 34 -2.29 -0.97 -2.98
N VAL A 35 -2.23 0.20 -2.36
CA VAL A 35 -3.17 0.67 -1.34
C VAL A 35 -3.66 2.05 -1.75
N ALA A 36 -4.94 2.34 -1.56
CA ALA A 36 -5.48 3.66 -1.86
C ALA A 36 -4.94 4.68 -0.86
N GLU A 37 -4.66 5.90 -1.31
CA GLU A 37 -4.23 6.98 -0.42
C GLU A 37 -5.29 7.31 0.64
N ASP A 38 -6.57 7.20 0.30
CA ASP A 38 -7.68 7.38 1.25
C ASP A 38 -7.62 6.35 2.39
N ASP A 39 -7.30 5.08 2.09
CA ASP A 39 -7.18 4.04 3.12
C ASP A 39 -5.98 4.33 4.06
N LEU A 40 -4.90 4.91 3.54
CA LEU A 40 -3.75 5.35 4.34
C LEU A 40 -4.11 6.53 5.26
N ILE A 41 -4.86 7.51 4.74
CA ILE A 41 -5.35 8.64 5.54
C ILE A 41 -6.28 8.14 6.66
N ASP A 42 -7.18 7.21 6.33
CA ASP A 42 -8.12 6.61 7.28
C ASP A 42 -7.39 5.83 8.38
N ALA A 43 -6.28 5.17 8.06
CA ALA A 43 -5.40 4.52 9.03
C ALA A 43 -4.65 5.54 9.91
N GLU A 44 -4.10 6.62 9.34
CA GLU A 44 -3.45 7.70 10.10
C GLU A 44 -4.41 8.39 11.08
N ASP A 45 -5.69 8.54 10.70
CA ASP A 45 -6.76 9.12 11.53
C ASP A 45 -7.35 8.13 12.55
N GLU A 46 -6.82 6.90 12.65
CA GLU A 46 -7.30 5.82 13.52
C GLU A 46 -8.82 5.55 13.37
N LYS A 47 -9.34 5.58 12.14
CA LYS A 47 -10.77 5.35 11.89
C LYS A 47 -11.22 3.94 12.31
N THR A 48 -12.45 3.87 12.82
CA THR A 48 -13.09 2.63 13.27
C THR A 48 -13.60 1.79 12.11
N MET A 49 -13.56 0.46 12.26
CA MET A 49 -14.03 -0.52 11.26
C MET A 49 -15.53 -0.88 11.36
N ASP A 50 -16.26 -0.30 12.33
CA ASP A 50 -17.59 -0.78 12.75
C ASP A 50 -18.67 -0.79 11.65
N ASP A 51 -18.51 -0.01 10.57
CA ASP A 51 -19.48 0.12 9.47
C ASP A 51 -18.88 -0.22 8.08
N LEU A 52 -17.74 -0.91 8.05
CA LEU A 52 -17.03 -1.25 6.82
C LEU A 52 -17.44 -2.63 6.29
N GLN A 53 -17.46 -2.78 4.96
CA GLN A 53 -17.56 -4.10 4.32
C GLN A 53 -16.25 -4.88 4.49
N ASP A 54 -16.29 -6.21 4.38
CA ASP A 54 -15.11 -7.07 4.55
C ASP A 54 -13.89 -6.61 3.74
N TRP A 55 -14.08 -6.22 2.47
CA TRP A 55 -13.00 -5.71 1.62
C TRP A 55 -12.43 -4.36 2.07
N GLN A 56 -13.25 -3.51 2.71
CA GLN A 56 -12.82 -2.24 3.27
C GLN A 56 -12.04 -2.46 4.57
N ILE A 57 -12.47 -3.44 5.37
CA ILE A 57 -11.74 -3.85 6.58
C ILE A 57 -10.36 -4.38 6.19
N GLU A 58 -10.27 -5.28 5.20
CA GLU A 58 -9.01 -5.82 4.71
C GLU A 58 -8.07 -4.70 4.22
N ASN A 59 -8.58 -3.74 3.44
CA ASN A 59 -7.79 -2.60 2.98
C ASN A 59 -7.28 -1.74 4.15
N LEU A 60 -8.14 -1.43 5.13
CA LEU A 60 -7.78 -0.60 6.28
C LEU A 60 -6.81 -1.34 7.21
N GLU A 61 -6.90 -2.66 7.37
CA GLU A 61 -5.93 -3.48 8.10
C GLU A 61 -4.55 -3.41 7.45
N ILE A 62 -4.47 -3.52 6.12
CA ILE A 62 -3.22 -3.39 5.37
C ILE A 62 -2.64 -1.98 5.52
N ALA A 63 -3.48 -0.95 5.43
CA ALA A 63 -3.07 0.44 5.58
C ALA A 63 -2.52 0.71 7.00
N ASN A 64 -3.19 0.20 8.04
CA ASN A 64 -2.72 0.28 9.42
C ASN A 64 -1.35 -0.41 9.60
N GLU A 65 -1.16 -1.61 9.03
CA GLU A 65 0.14 -2.30 9.07
C GLU A 65 1.25 -1.44 8.44
N ILE A 66 0.95 -0.75 7.34
CA ILE A 66 1.91 0.16 6.70
C ILE A 66 2.24 1.34 7.59
N VAL A 67 1.23 2.05 8.11
CA VAL A 67 1.40 3.25 8.95
C VAL A 67 2.20 2.94 10.21
N GLU A 68 1.95 1.80 10.84
CA GLU A 68 2.68 1.36 12.04
C GLU A 68 4.15 1.01 11.79
N ASN A 69 4.51 0.64 10.54
CA ASN A 69 5.85 0.16 10.18
C ASN A 69 6.62 1.12 9.27
N PHE A 70 6.14 2.36 9.10
CA PHE A 70 6.79 3.38 8.26
C PHE A 70 7.92 4.14 9.00
#